data_AF-A0AA38GNM9-F1
#
_entry.id   AF-A0AA38GNM9-F1
#
_cell.length_a   1.000
_cell.length_b   1.000
_cell.length_c   1.000
_cell.angle_alpha   90.00
_cell.angle_beta   90.00
_cell.angle_gamma   90.00
#
_symmetry.space_group_name_H-M   'P 1'
#
loop_
_entity.id
_entity.type
_entity.pdbx_description
1 polymer ?
#
loop_
_entity_poly.entity_id
_entity_poly.type
_entity_poly.pdbx_seq_one_letter_code
_entity_poly.pdbx_strand_id
1 'polypeptide(L)' 'DSTFPPEISRSEKQSLIRQIARYTLLGGTLYRRGYDGNLLRCLDVPESIQAIKEVHEGVCGAHTNGMVLAKKLLRV' A
#
# COMPACT_ATOMS: atom_id res chain seq x y z
N ASP A 1 -8.63 -10.81 17.18
CA ASP A 1 -7.95 -10.21 18.33
C ASP A 1 -6.88 -9.25 17.89
N SER A 2 -6.90 -8.02 18.41
CA SER A 2 -5.88 -7.00 18.14
C SER A 2 -4.78 -7.09 19.20
N THR A 3 -4.10 -8.24 19.25
CA THR A 3 -3.02 -8.48 20.20
C THR A 3 -1.73 -7.88 19.66
N PHE A 4 -1.29 -6.81 20.31
CA PHE A 4 -0.03 -6.15 20.04
C PHE A 4 1.08 -6.88 20.80
N PRO A 5 2.25 -7.14 20.20
CA PRO A 5 3.40 -7.70 20.93
C PRO A 5 3.70 -6.89 22.20
N PRO A 6 4.07 -7.52 23.33
CA PRO A 6 4.27 -6.83 24.60
C PRO A 6 5.47 -5.86 24.58
N GLU A 7 6.34 -5.95 23.56
CA GLU A 7 7.56 -5.16 23.44
C GLU A 7 7.32 -3.76 22.85
N ILE A 8 6.18 -3.50 22.21
CA ILE A 8 5.90 -2.19 21.61
C ILE A 8 5.41 -1.18 22.65
N SER A 9 6.06 -0.01 22.65
CA SER A 9 5.70 1.12 23.50
C SER A 9 4.31 1.67 23.19
N ARG A 10 3.76 2.44 24.12
CA ARG A 10 2.45 3.09 23.96
C ARG A 10 2.38 3.99 22.72
N SER A 11 3.47 4.70 22.41
CA SER A 11 3.56 5.58 21.24
C SER A 11 3.59 4.79 19.92
N GLU A 12 4.32 3.67 19.87
CA GLU A 12 4.35 2.77 18.72
C GLU A 12 2.99 2.14 18.47
N LYS A 13 2.31 1.66 19.52
CA LYS A 13 0.94 1.15 19.42
C LYS A 13 -0.01 2.20 18.84
N GLN A 14 0.06 3.44 19.34
CA GLN A 14 -0.79 4.52 18.83
C GLN A 14 -0.45 4.87 17.36
N SER A 15 0.83 4.83 17.00
CA SER A 15 1.27 5.04 15.62
C SER A 15 0.71 3.96 14.69
N LEU A 16 0.80 2.70 15.11
CA LEU A 16 0.30 1.55 14.36
C LEU A 16 -1.22 1.59 14.20
N ILE A 17 -1.97 1.95 15.25
CA ILE A 17 -3.43 2.15 15.18
C ILE A 17 -3.78 3.22 14.13
N ARG A 18 -3.10 4.37 14.15
CA ARG A 18 -3.30 5.42 13.14
C ARG A 18 -2.98 4.94 11.73
N GLN A 19 -1.96 4.11 11.57
CA GLN A 19 -1.58 3.53 10.29
C GLN A 19 -2.63 2.52 9.79
N ILE A 20 -3.11 1.62 10.66
CA ILE A 20 -4.11 0.60 10.34
C ILE A 20 -5.46 1.22 10.02
N ALA A 21 -5.83 2.34 10.64
CA ALA A 21 -7.08 3.05 10.36
C ALA A 21 -7.23 3.51 8.90
N ARG A 22 -6.12 3.52 8.13
CA ARG A 22 -6.13 3.80 6.68
C ARG A 22 -6.46 2.57 5.84
N TYR A 23 -6.60 1.39 6.42
CA TYR A 23 -6.87 0.16 5.70
C TYR A 23 -8.29 -0.35 5.96
N THR A 24 -8.86 -1.06 5.00
CA THR A 24 -10.20 -1.65 5.10
C THR A 24 -10.22 -2.97 4.34
N LEU A 25 -10.88 -3.99 4.91
CA LEU A 25 -11.09 -5.27 4.26
C LEU A 25 -12.46 -5.27 3.59
N LEU A 26 -12.50 -5.47 2.27
CA LEU A 26 -13.74 -5.56 1.48
C LEU A 26 -13.70 -6.83 0.63
N GLY A 27 -14.68 -7.72 0.83
CA GLY A 27 -14.79 -8.96 0.05
C GLY A 27 -13.57 -9.88 0.16
N GLY A 28 -12.85 -9.84 1.30
CA GLY A 28 -11.61 -10.61 1.50
C GLY A 28 -10.34 -9.94 0.98
N THR A 29 -10.46 -8.80 0.31
CA THR A 29 -9.33 -8.04 -0.23
C THR A 29 -9.02 -6.83 0.65
N LEU A 30 -7.74 -6.62 0.96
CA LEU A 30 -7.29 -5.47 1.72
C LEU A 30 -7.15 -4.25 0.82
N TYR A 31 -7.70 -3.13 1.25
CA TYR A 31 -7.59 -1.83 0.58
C TYR A 31 -6.96 -0.81 1.50
N ARG A 32 -6.19 0.11 0.94
CA ARG A 32 -5.67 1.30 1.60
C ARG A 32 -6.42 2.53 1.09
N ARG A 33 -6.86 3.40 1.99
CA ARG A 33 -7.44 4.70 1.66
C ARG A 33 -6.32 5.69 1.32
N GLY A 34 -6.35 6.15 0.08
CA GLY A 34 -5.49 7.21 -0.44
C GLY A 34 -5.88 8.58 0.10
N TYR A 35 -5.01 9.58 -0.12
CA TYR A 35 -5.23 10.96 0.31
C TYR A 35 -6.42 11.62 -0.38
N ASP A 36 -6.75 11.18 -1.59
CA ASP A 36 -7.91 11.58 -2.38
C ASP A 36 -9.20 10.86 -1.97
N GLY A 37 -9.13 9.98 -0.96
CA GLY A 37 -10.26 9.18 -0.49
C GLY A 37 -10.50 7.91 -1.29
N ASN A 38 -9.75 7.69 -2.39
CA ASN A 38 -9.88 6.48 -3.20
C ASN A 38 -9.34 5.25 -2.46
N LEU A 39 -9.94 4.09 -2.72
CA LEU A 39 -9.48 2.82 -2.19
C LEU A 39 -8.52 2.15 -3.17
N LEU A 40 -7.28 1.98 -2.75
CA LEU A 40 -6.23 1.33 -3.50
C LEU A 40 -6.08 -0.10 -3.02
N ARG A 41 -6.16 -1.05 -3.95
CA ARG A 41 -6.02 -2.47 -3.62
C ARG A 41 -4.60 -2.75 -3.15
N CYS A 42 -4.46 -3.41 -2.01
CA CYS A 42 -3.18 -3.94 -1.57
C CYS A 42 -2.81 -5.14 -2.45
N LEU A 43 -1.57 -5.14 -2.91
CA LEU A 43 -0.99 -6.26 -3.65
C LEU A 43 -0.34 -7.21 -2.66
N ASP A 44 -0.47 -8.51 -2.93
CA ASP A 44 0.37 -9.49 -2.24
C ASP A 44 1.81 -9.43 -2.74
N VAL A 45 2.69 -10.22 -2.13
CA VAL A 45 4.12 -10.20 -2.47
C VAL A 45 4.35 -10.57 -3.95
N PRO A 46 3.81 -11.68 -4.49
CA PRO A 46 3.92 -12.01 -5.91
C PRO A 46 3.40 -10.91 -6.85
N GLU A 47 2.20 -10.38 -6.60
CA GLU A 47 1.60 -9.32 -7.41
C GLU A 47 2.43 -8.04 -7.36
N SER A 48 3.00 -7.68 -6.20
CA SER A 48 3.83 -6.49 -6.06
C SER A 48 5.13 -6.60 -6.85
N ILE A 49 5.76 -7.78 -6.85
CA ILE A 49 6.97 -8.05 -7.64
C ILE A 49 6.63 -7.93 -9.13
N GLN A 50 5.52 -8.53 -9.55
CA GLN A 50 5.08 -8.47 -10.94
C GLN A 50 4.78 -7.02 -11.38
N ALA A 51 4.06 -6.25 -10.56
CA ALA A 51 3.77 -4.85 -10.83
C ALA A 51 5.05 -4.01 -10.97
N ILE A 52 6.06 -4.24 -10.12
CA ILE A 52 7.36 -3.56 -10.22
C ILE A 52 8.08 -3.93 -11.52
N LYS A 53 8.06 -5.21 -11.92
CA LYS A 53 8.66 -5.68 -13.18
C LYS A 53 7.99 -5.06 -14.39
N GLU A 54 6.66 -5.05 -14.46
CA GLU A 54 5.91 -4.46 -15.57
C GLU A 54 6.18 -2.97 -15.73
N VAL A 55 6.37 -2.27 -14.61
CA VAL A 55 6.79 -0.87 -14.57
C VAL A 55 8.22 -0.70 -15.07
N HIS A 56 9.13 -1.57 -14.65
CA HIS A 56 10.54 -1.51 -15.03
C HIS A 56 10.77 -1.85 -16.51
N GLU A 57 10.12 -2.90 -17.00
CA GLU A 57 10.23 -3.41 -18.38
C GLU A 57 9.43 -2.56 -19.38
N GLY A 58 8.68 -1.56 -18.91
CA GLY A 58 7.87 -0.68 -19.76
C GLY A 58 6.68 -1.40 -20.40
N VAL A 59 6.35 -2.62 -19.96
CA VAL A 59 5.18 -3.40 -20.40
C VAL A 59 3.89 -2.66 -20.04
N CYS A 60 3.90 -1.88 -18.96
CA CYS A 60 2.91 -0.84 -18.71
C CYS A 60 3.18 0.37 -19.65
N GLY A 61 2.94 0.15 -20.94
CA GLY A 61 3.31 1.00 -22.08
C GLY A 61 2.60 2.33 -22.19
N ALA A 62 2.69 3.16 -21.15
CA ALA A 62 2.53 4.60 -21.29
C ALA A 62 3.85 5.23 -20.86
N HIS A 63 4.55 5.84 -21.82
CA HIS A 63 5.75 6.67 -21.64
C HIS A 63 5.53 7.80 -20.62
N THR A 64 5.38 7.44 -19.35
CA THR A 64 5.38 8.34 -18.22
C THR A 64 6.71 8.09 -17.53
N ASN A 65 7.56 9.13 -17.54
CA ASN A 65 8.90 9.10 -16.91
C ASN A 65 8.87 8.27 -15.62
N GLY A 66 9.89 7.46 -15.35
CA GLY A 66 9.96 6.63 -14.14
C GLY A 66 9.71 7.40 -12.84
N MET A 67 9.96 8.72 -12.86
CA MET A 67 9.63 9.68 -11.79
C MET A 67 8.12 9.89 -11.56
N VAL A 68 7.30 9.85 -12.61
CA VAL A 68 5.82 9.91 -12.54
C VAL A 68 5.26 8.59 -12.04
N LEU A 69 5.85 7.47 -12.44
CA LEU A 69 5.50 6.13 -11.95
C LEU A 69 5.85 5.94 -10.48
N ALA A 70 7.05 6.38 -10.05
CA ALA A 70 7.41 6.44 -8.63
C ALA A 70 6.44 7.34 -7.84
N LYS A 71 6.03 8.50 -8.38
CA LYS A 71 5.03 9.36 -7.74
C LYS A 71 3.62 8.74 -7.70
N LYS A 72 3.24 7.91 -8.67
CA LYS A 72 1.98 7.15 -8.64
C LYS A 72 2.02 5.99 -7.65
N LEU A 73 3.15 5.30 -7.54
CA LEU A 73 3.39 4.25 -6.54
C LEU A 73 3.49 4.82 -5.11
N LEU A 74 4.08 6.01 -4.94
CA LEU A 74 4.12 6.72 -3.65
C LEU A 74 2.79 7.39 -3.27
N ARG A 75 1.81 7.43 -4.18
CA ARG A 75 0.42 7.78 -3.88
C ARG A 75 -0.43 6.58 -3.44
N VAL A 76 0.17 5.39 -3.33
CA VAL A 76 -0.40 4.23 -2.65
C VAL A 76 -0.31 4.39 -1.14
#